data_AF-A0A5E6NTA5-F1
#
_entry.id   AF-A0A5E6NTA5-F1
#
_cell.length_a   1.000
_cell.length_b   1.000
_cell.length_c   1.000
_cell.angle_alpha   90.00
_cell.angle_beta   90.00
_cell.angle_gamma   90.00
#
_symmetry.space_group_name_H-M   'P 1'
#
loop_
_entity.id
_entity.type
_entity.pdbx_description
1 polymer ?
#
loop_
_entity_poly.entity_id
_entity_poly.type
_entity_poly.pdbx_seq_one_letter_code
_entity_poly.pdbx_strand_id
1 'polypeptide(L)'
;MNVSYTLYGTNSSNLSGSISRDSSTSTSQQTTHNNTNLTATNINLNTTQDTKIKGANLQATNQLNINTKNLEVSSVQNKHKVKTRSQGASLGIGSSGVNSVGFNQSKADENSKTVLLTSMTAKQVNINTQAHTQLTGSLIAATDTGDKDGNDNGQLSLTTNSLSASSLNTTTNNKSNSIGLNAGGNANTNSAKLNRVSLDYTNNKHNSKTKVLATLGSGNIQIADIDQNNSKSNSNSNSKSKSKSKSKSKSSTKLLNRDIKDTEVNIYNIASHKGLKGEIDTRLLTKNGRIQIAKDIKKSGMIASAIQQIVNTDRTELKDFFSEVDKLHKTMKPLQPK
;
A
#
# COMPACT_ATOMS: atom_id res chain seq x y z
N MET A 1 31.73 8.02 -2.96
CA MET A 1 32.10 9.45 -2.90
C MET A 1 31.90 9.98 -4.29
N ASN A 2 30.94 10.89 -4.45
CA ASN A 2 30.56 11.44 -5.73
C ASN A 2 31.10 12.87 -5.82
N VAL A 3 31.73 13.20 -6.93
CA VAL A 3 32.29 14.52 -7.21
C VAL A 3 31.71 15.00 -8.53
N SER A 4 31.08 16.17 -8.54
CA SER A 4 30.48 16.75 -9.74
C SER A 4 30.85 18.22 -9.89
N TYR A 5 30.90 18.68 -11.14
CA TYR A 5 31.30 20.03 -11.49
C TYR A 5 30.44 20.56 -12.63
N THR A 6 29.97 21.80 -12.50
CA THR A 6 29.14 22.45 -13.52
C THR A 6 29.76 23.79 -13.87
N LEU A 7 30.05 23.97 -15.17
CA LEU A 7 30.58 25.21 -15.74
C LEU A 7 29.50 25.85 -16.63
N TYR A 8 28.95 26.98 -16.21
CA TYR A 8 28.03 27.76 -17.04
C TYR A 8 28.83 28.73 -17.93
N GLY A 9 28.84 28.47 -19.25
CA GLY A 9 29.46 29.34 -20.23
C GLY A 9 28.47 30.37 -20.79
N THR A 10 28.39 31.55 -20.18
CA THR A 10 28.20 32.87 -20.84
C THR A 10 28.37 33.98 -19.78
N ASN A 11 29.32 34.88 -19.99
CA ASN A 11 29.48 36.23 -19.42
C ASN A 11 29.18 36.52 -17.92
N SER A 12 29.20 35.53 -17.02
CA SER A 12 29.38 35.74 -15.58
C SER A 12 29.97 34.50 -14.92
N SER A 13 31.12 34.69 -14.28
CA SER A 13 32.07 33.70 -13.74
C SER A 13 31.55 32.95 -12.50
N ASN A 14 30.56 32.08 -12.68
CA ASN A 14 30.04 31.23 -11.60
C ASN A 14 30.45 29.77 -11.80
N LEU A 15 31.57 29.43 -11.17
CA LEU A 15 32.10 28.08 -11.07
C LEU A 15 31.51 27.38 -9.85
N SER A 16 30.89 26.21 -10.00
CA SER A 16 30.38 25.46 -8.85
C SER A 16 30.70 23.97 -8.96
N GLY A 17 31.07 23.38 -7.82
CA GLY A 17 31.33 21.96 -7.65
C GLY A 17 30.65 21.45 -6.39
N SER A 18 30.43 20.14 -6.33
CA SER A 18 29.92 19.50 -5.11
C SER A 18 30.63 18.19 -4.84
N ILE A 19 30.81 17.89 -3.56
CA ILE A 19 31.35 16.63 -3.06
C ILE A 19 30.30 16.04 -2.14
N SER A 20 29.91 14.79 -2.39
CA SER A 20 28.98 14.08 -1.52
C SER A 20 29.46 12.68 -1.17
N ARG A 21 29.10 12.26 0.04
CA ARG A 21 29.28 10.91 0.54
C ARG A 21 27.94 10.39 0.99
N ASP A 22 27.29 9.67 0.09
CA ASP A 22 26.10 8.89 0.34
C ASP A 22 26.46 7.41 0.60
N SER A 23 25.72 6.80 1.52
CA SER A 23 25.72 5.37 1.78
C SER A 23 24.28 4.91 1.83
N SER A 24 23.95 3.91 1.03
CA SER A 24 22.63 3.30 1.01
C SER A 24 22.78 1.78 1.05
N THR A 25 22.08 1.15 1.97
CA THR A 25 21.98 -0.31 2.05
C THR A 25 20.53 -0.69 1.79
N SER A 26 20.31 -1.57 0.83
CA SER A 26 19.00 -2.16 0.56
C SER A 26 19.09 -3.67 0.70
N THR A 27 18.15 -4.25 1.45
CA THR A 27 17.99 -5.69 1.57
C THR A 27 16.61 -6.07 1.06
N SER A 28 16.55 -7.07 0.20
CA SER A 28 15.30 -7.58 -0.38
C SER A 28 15.23 -9.08 -0.15
N GLN A 29 14.08 -9.54 0.34
CA GLN A 29 13.76 -10.95 0.50
C GLN A 29 12.40 -11.20 -0.14
N GLN A 30 12.33 -12.23 -0.98
CA GLN A 30 11.12 -12.55 -1.74
C GLN A 30 10.87 -14.04 -1.75
N THR A 31 9.60 -14.41 -1.63
CA THR A 31 9.10 -15.76 -1.97
C THR A 31 8.07 -15.60 -3.09
N THR A 32 8.33 -16.24 -4.22
CA THR A 32 7.43 -16.27 -5.37
C THR A 32 6.93 -17.69 -5.60
N HIS A 33 5.62 -17.80 -5.73
CA HIS A 33 4.92 -18.96 -6.21
C HIS A 33 4.43 -18.67 -7.63
N ASN A 34 4.40 -19.72 -8.44
CA ASN A 34 3.74 -19.75 -9.73
C ASN A 34 2.71 -20.86 -9.67
N ASN A 35 1.47 -20.55 -10.05
CA ASN A 35 0.46 -21.60 -10.08
C ASN A 35 0.73 -22.56 -11.24
N THR A 36 0.63 -23.86 -10.98
CA THR A 36 0.63 -24.87 -12.04
C THR A 36 -0.68 -24.79 -12.81
N ASN A 37 -0.65 -24.81 -14.15
CA ASN A 37 -1.86 -24.90 -14.97
C ASN A 37 -1.99 -26.33 -15.51
N LEU A 38 -3.10 -27.01 -15.19
CA LEU A 38 -3.45 -28.31 -15.75
C LEU A 38 -4.73 -28.15 -16.57
N THR A 39 -4.59 -28.22 -17.89
CA THR A 39 -5.72 -28.13 -18.82
C THR A 39 -5.90 -29.46 -19.54
N ALA A 40 -7.12 -29.99 -19.53
CA ALA A 40 -7.46 -31.23 -20.24
C ALA A 40 -8.93 -31.22 -20.64
N THR A 41 -9.38 -32.17 -21.46
CA THR A 41 -10.82 -32.33 -21.71
C THR A 41 -11.55 -32.80 -20.45
N ASN A 42 -11.01 -33.82 -19.81
CA ASN A 42 -11.53 -34.35 -18.56
C ASN A 42 -10.37 -34.49 -17.56
N ILE A 43 -10.61 -34.16 -16.30
CA ILE A 43 -9.66 -34.37 -15.20
C ILE A 43 -10.36 -35.25 -14.17
N ASN A 44 -9.74 -36.38 -13.80
CA ASN A 44 -10.25 -37.31 -12.81
C ASN A 44 -9.21 -37.51 -11.71
N LEU A 45 -9.53 -37.10 -10.48
CA LEU A 45 -8.69 -37.31 -9.30
C LEU A 45 -9.38 -38.28 -8.35
N ASN A 46 -8.86 -39.50 -8.24
CA ASN A 46 -9.38 -40.52 -7.35
C ASN A 46 -8.31 -40.88 -6.33
N THR A 47 -8.50 -40.44 -5.08
CA THR A 47 -7.57 -40.72 -3.98
C THR A 47 -8.31 -41.37 -2.82
N THR A 48 -7.63 -42.26 -2.10
CA THR A 48 -8.20 -42.93 -0.92
C THR A 48 -8.12 -42.08 0.35
N GLN A 49 -7.28 -41.05 0.34
CA GLN A 49 -6.97 -40.19 1.48
C GLN A 49 -7.17 -38.73 1.08
N ASP A 50 -6.23 -37.84 1.40
CA ASP A 50 -6.36 -36.40 1.22
C ASP A 50 -5.91 -35.98 -0.18
N THR A 51 -6.69 -35.12 -0.84
CA THR A 51 -6.31 -34.41 -2.05
C THR A 51 -6.06 -32.95 -1.71
N LYS A 52 -4.83 -32.47 -1.93
CA LYS A 52 -4.45 -31.07 -1.68
C LYS A 52 -4.07 -30.39 -2.98
N ILE A 53 -4.80 -29.34 -3.31
CA ILE A 53 -4.60 -28.55 -4.52
C ILE A 53 -4.23 -27.15 -4.06
N LYS A 54 -2.93 -26.83 -4.11
CA LYS A 54 -2.38 -25.60 -3.59
C LYS A 54 -1.48 -24.93 -4.61
N GLY A 55 -1.83 -23.71 -5.02
CA GLY A 55 -1.11 -23.01 -6.07
C GLY A 55 -1.26 -23.69 -7.43
N ALA A 56 -2.49 -24.02 -7.82
CA ALA A 56 -2.76 -24.68 -9.10
C ALA A 56 -4.10 -24.22 -9.70
N ASN A 57 -4.17 -24.23 -11.02
CA ASN A 57 -5.35 -23.96 -11.81
C ASN A 57 -5.68 -25.21 -12.61
N LEU A 58 -6.72 -25.93 -12.21
CA LEU A 58 -7.21 -27.12 -12.91
C LEU A 58 -8.38 -26.69 -13.79
N GLN A 59 -8.24 -26.81 -15.11
CA GLN A 59 -9.24 -26.44 -16.08
C GLN A 59 -9.60 -27.63 -16.95
N ALA A 60 -10.77 -28.23 -16.75
CA ALA A 60 -11.26 -29.28 -17.63
C ALA A 60 -12.30 -28.73 -18.62
N THR A 61 -12.13 -28.94 -19.92
CA THR A 61 -13.09 -28.37 -20.91
C THR A 61 -14.44 -29.09 -20.95
N ASN A 62 -14.58 -30.21 -20.25
CA ASN A 62 -15.83 -30.94 -20.14
C ASN A 62 -16.13 -31.33 -18.69
N GLN A 63 -15.29 -32.18 -18.08
CA GLN A 63 -15.57 -32.71 -16.73
C GLN A 63 -14.37 -32.67 -15.82
N LEU A 64 -14.58 -32.16 -14.60
CA LEU A 64 -13.65 -32.32 -13.48
C LEU A 64 -14.32 -33.19 -12.42
N ASN A 65 -13.78 -34.37 -12.16
CA ASN A 65 -14.26 -35.30 -11.15
C ASN A 65 -13.22 -35.48 -10.04
N ILE A 66 -13.63 -35.33 -8.78
CA ILE A 66 -12.77 -35.55 -7.62
C ILE A 66 -13.49 -36.51 -6.65
N ASN A 67 -12.89 -37.65 -6.37
CA ASN A 67 -13.30 -38.58 -5.33
C ASN A 67 -12.15 -38.71 -4.32
N THR A 68 -12.39 -38.31 -3.08
CA THR A 68 -11.34 -38.25 -2.06
C THR A 68 -11.92 -38.36 -0.65
N LYS A 69 -11.09 -38.65 0.34
CA LYS A 69 -11.52 -38.59 1.75
C LYS A 69 -11.68 -37.13 2.18
N ASN A 70 -10.63 -36.34 2.00
CA ASN A 70 -10.60 -34.92 2.31
C ASN A 70 -10.09 -34.12 1.11
N LEU A 71 -10.72 -32.99 0.82
CA LEU A 71 -10.27 -32.05 -0.21
C LEU A 71 -9.83 -30.73 0.42
N GLU A 72 -8.60 -30.31 0.15
CA GLU A 72 -8.08 -28.99 0.48
C GLU A 72 -7.77 -28.23 -0.81
N VAL A 73 -8.40 -27.06 -0.99
CA VAL A 73 -8.12 -26.17 -2.12
C VAL A 73 -7.70 -24.82 -1.57
N SER A 74 -6.46 -24.43 -1.85
CA SER A 74 -5.80 -23.33 -1.14
C SER A 74 -4.97 -22.47 -2.08
N SER A 75 -5.24 -21.17 -2.10
CA SER A 75 -4.37 -20.22 -2.78
C SER A 75 -3.02 -20.05 -2.08
N VAL A 76 -2.02 -19.60 -2.82
CA VAL A 76 -0.66 -19.34 -2.32
C VAL A 76 -0.42 -17.83 -2.19
N GLN A 77 0.60 -17.43 -1.44
CA GLN A 77 0.91 -16.02 -1.23
C GLN A 77 2.36 -15.73 -1.55
N ASN A 78 2.59 -14.89 -2.54
CA ASN A 78 3.88 -14.26 -2.75
C ASN A 78 4.14 -13.31 -1.59
N LYS A 79 5.39 -13.24 -1.13
CA LYS A 79 5.80 -12.34 -0.05
C LYS A 79 7.00 -11.57 -0.53
N HIS A 80 7.03 -10.27 -0.28
CA HIS A 80 8.13 -9.41 -0.63
C HIS A 80 8.41 -8.47 0.53
N LYS A 81 9.68 -8.36 0.92
CA LYS A 81 10.12 -7.54 2.03
C LYS A 81 11.39 -6.80 1.65
N VAL A 82 11.31 -5.47 1.65
CA VAL A 82 12.44 -4.59 1.36
C VAL A 82 12.71 -3.71 2.56
N LYS A 83 13.99 -3.54 2.89
CA LYS A 83 14.44 -2.54 3.85
C LYS A 83 15.56 -1.73 3.23
N THR A 84 15.34 -0.44 3.11
CA THR A 84 16.32 0.52 2.63
C THR A 84 16.70 1.46 3.77
N ARG A 85 18.00 1.71 3.91
CA ARG A 85 18.56 2.66 4.86
C ARG A 85 19.58 3.49 4.11
N SER A 86 19.42 4.80 4.12
CA SER A 86 20.38 5.70 3.49
C SER A 86 20.79 6.84 4.41
N GLN A 87 22.03 7.26 4.25
CA GLN A 87 22.63 8.39 4.94
C GLN A 87 23.53 9.11 3.95
N GLY A 88 23.53 10.43 3.98
CA GLY A 88 24.34 11.24 3.07
C GLY A 88 24.83 12.50 3.76
N ALA A 89 26.00 12.92 3.33
CA ALA A 89 26.54 14.25 3.59
C ALA A 89 26.99 14.86 2.26
N SER A 90 26.79 16.17 2.09
CA SER A 90 27.22 16.90 0.89
C SER A 90 27.84 18.24 1.26
N LEU A 91 28.79 18.67 0.45
CA LEU A 91 29.47 19.96 0.53
C LEU A 91 29.48 20.56 -0.89
N GLY A 92 28.84 21.72 -1.05
CA GLY A 92 28.91 22.50 -2.27
C GLY A 92 29.92 23.64 -2.16
N ILE A 93 30.67 23.86 -3.23
CA ILE A 93 31.69 24.89 -3.37
C ILE A 93 31.33 25.73 -4.60
N GLY A 94 31.33 27.05 -4.45
CA GLY A 94 31.16 28.02 -5.53
C GLY A 94 32.40 28.89 -5.71
N SER A 95 32.32 29.82 -6.66
CA SER A 95 33.36 30.82 -6.97
C SER A 95 33.80 31.66 -5.76
N SER A 96 32.94 31.79 -4.75
CA SER A 96 33.18 32.57 -3.52
C SER A 96 33.46 31.70 -2.28
N GLY A 97 33.75 30.40 -2.45
CA GLY A 97 34.01 29.45 -1.35
C GLY A 97 32.85 28.47 -1.11
N VAL A 98 32.74 27.92 0.11
CA VAL A 98 31.65 26.97 0.45
C VAL A 98 30.29 27.63 0.28
N ASN A 99 29.42 27.04 -0.55
CA ASN A 99 28.09 27.57 -0.82
C ASN A 99 26.98 26.73 -0.18
N SER A 100 27.25 25.49 0.21
CA SER A 100 26.26 24.64 0.86
C SER A 100 26.85 23.47 1.63
N VAL A 101 26.14 23.02 2.66
CA VAL A 101 26.43 21.80 3.42
C VAL A 101 25.11 21.08 3.65
N GLY A 102 25.03 19.79 3.33
CA GLY A 102 23.82 18.99 3.48
C GLY A 102 24.08 17.73 4.28
N PHE A 103 23.09 17.32 5.07
CA PHE A 103 23.01 16.03 5.73
C PHE A 103 21.63 15.43 5.52
N ASN A 104 21.56 14.17 5.14
CA ASN A 104 20.29 13.48 4.97
C ASN A 104 20.35 12.07 5.56
N GLN A 105 19.25 11.63 6.16
CA GLN A 105 19.05 10.24 6.58
C GLN A 105 17.65 9.80 6.15
N SER A 106 17.55 8.60 5.58
CA SER A 106 16.26 8.00 5.27
C SER A 106 16.20 6.51 5.59
N LYS A 107 14.99 6.05 5.86
CA LYS A 107 14.65 4.67 6.20
C LYS A 107 13.36 4.33 5.46
N ALA A 108 13.35 3.24 4.72
CA ALA A 108 12.14 2.73 4.09
C ALA A 108 12.01 1.23 4.38
N ASP A 109 10.82 0.81 4.76
CA ASP A 109 10.43 -0.58 4.94
C ASP A 109 9.19 -0.85 4.09
N GLU A 110 9.27 -1.85 3.24
CA GLU A 110 8.16 -2.36 2.43
C GLU A 110 7.95 -3.82 2.76
N ASN A 111 6.69 -4.19 2.97
CA ASN A 111 6.28 -5.57 3.19
C ASN A 111 4.95 -5.80 2.48
N SER A 112 4.97 -6.69 1.49
CA SER A 112 3.78 -7.06 0.74
C SER A 112 3.55 -8.57 0.75
N LYS A 113 2.27 -8.92 0.66
CA LYS A 113 1.77 -10.27 0.44
C LYS A 113 0.75 -10.19 -0.69
N THR A 114 0.91 -11.01 -1.72
CA THR A 114 -0.03 -11.06 -2.84
C THR A 114 -0.53 -12.47 -3.00
N VAL A 115 -1.85 -12.66 -2.91
CA VAL A 115 -2.48 -13.96 -3.12
C VAL A 115 -2.47 -14.30 -4.61
N LEU A 116 -2.13 -15.55 -4.94
CA LEU A 116 -2.25 -16.11 -6.28
C LEU A 116 -3.37 -17.15 -6.26
N LEU A 117 -4.49 -16.83 -6.91
CA LEU A 117 -5.74 -17.59 -6.84
C LEU A 117 -5.57 -19.00 -7.40
N THR A 118 -5.78 -20.02 -6.57
CA THR A 118 -5.94 -21.42 -6.98
C THR A 118 -7.38 -21.65 -7.39
N SER A 119 -7.58 -22.22 -8.58
CA SER A 119 -8.88 -22.43 -9.18
C SER A 119 -9.08 -23.85 -9.70
N MET A 120 -10.33 -24.29 -9.68
CA MET A 120 -10.77 -25.54 -10.29
C MET A 120 -12.04 -25.27 -11.08
N THR A 121 -11.96 -25.36 -12.40
CA THR A 121 -13.08 -25.04 -13.29
C THR A 121 -13.30 -26.09 -14.36
N ALA A 122 -14.56 -26.32 -14.69
CA ALA A 122 -14.94 -27.17 -15.81
C ALA A 122 -16.35 -26.90 -16.28
N LYS A 123 -16.77 -27.39 -17.45
CA LYS A 123 -18.18 -27.34 -17.85
C LYS A 123 -19.09 -28.06 -16.84
N GLN A 124 -18.63 -29.16 -16.27
CA GLN A 124 -19.28 -29.87 -15.17
C GLN A 124 -18.24 -30.23 -14.11
N VAL A 125 -18.53 -29.92 -12.85
CA VAL A 125 -17.63 -30.22 -11.74
C VAL A 125 -18.34 -31.14 -10.75
N ASN A 126 -17.80 -32.33 -10.54
CA ASN A 126 -18.34 -33.30 -9.57
C ASN A 126 -17.29 -33.56 -8.50
N ILE A 127 -17.59 -33.21 -7.26
CA ILE A 127 -16.71 -33.40 -6.11
C ILE A 127 -17.45 -34.23 -5.06
N ASN A 128 -16.89 -35.38 -4.75
CA ASN A 128 -17.36 -36.26 -3.70
C ASN A 128 -16.24 -36.42 -2.66
N THR A 129 -16.48 -35.86 -1.48
CA THR A 129 -15.56 -35.96 -0.34
C THR A 129 -16.22 -36.75 0.78
N GLN A 130 -15.52 -37.77 1.28
CA GLN A 130 -16.07 -38.64 2.31
C GLN A 130 -16.15 -37.96 3.68
N ALA A 131 -15.34 -36.93 3.95
CA ALA A 131 -15.23 -36.32 5.27
C ALA A 131 -15.24 -34.79 5.25
N HIS A 132 -14.27 -34.15 4.59
CA HIS A 132 -14.13 -32.70 4.68
C HIS A 132 -13.71 -32.04 3.37
N THR A 133 -14.28 -30.87 3.11
CA THR A 133 -13.81 -29.94 2.08
C THR A 133 -13.39 -28.63 2.75
N GLN A 134 -12.16 -28.18 2.50
CA GLN A 134 -11.62 -26.90 2.96
C GLN A 134 -11.30 -26.03 1.74
N LEU A 135 -11.79 -24.79 1.78
CA LEU A 135 -11.47 -23.74 0.81
C LEU A 135 -10.76 -22.58 1.49
N THR A 136 -9.63 -22.16 0.94
CA THR A 136 -8.84 -21.05 1.49
C THR A 136 -8.47 -20.07 0.39
N GLY A 137 -9.26 -19.00 0.26
CA GLY A 137 -9.10 -17.97 -0.77
C GLY A 137 -9.05 -18.53 -2.18
N SER A 138 -9.80 -19.60 -2.47
CA SER A 138 -9.75 -20.40 -3.69
C SER A 138 -11.10 -20.44 -4.41
N LEU A 139 -11.10 -20.80 -5.69
CA LEU A 139 -12.30 -20.90 -6.53
C LEU A 139 -12.57 -22.34 -6.97
N ILE A 140 -13.80 -22.83 -6.83
CA ILE A 140 -14.29 -24.02 -7.54
C ILE A 140 -15.59 -23.66 -8.24
N ALA A 141 -15.67 -23.77 -9.55
CA ALA A 141 -16.89 -23.41 -10.27
C ALA A 141 -17.10 -24.28 -11.51
N ALA A 142 -18.35 -24.55 -11.82
CA ALA A 142 -18.70 -25.03 -13.14
C ALA A 142 -18.95 -23.84 -14.06
N THR A 143 -18.25 -23.80 -15.19
CA THR A 143 -18.25 -22.68 -16.14
C THR A 143 -18.24 -23.23 -17.54
N ASP A 144 -18.97 -22.63 -18.47
CA ASP A 144 -18.89 -23.04 -19.88
C ASP A 144 -17.51 -22.70 -20.45
N THR A 145 -16.64 -23.70 -20.51
CA THR A 145 -15.30 -23.57 -21.05
C THR A 145 -15.39 -23.34 -22.56
N GLY A 146 -15.25 -22.07 -22.97
CA GLY A 146 -15.43 -21.61 -24.35
C GLY A 146 -16.19 -20.30 -24.44
N ASP A 147 -16.95 -19.93 -23.40
CA ASP A 147 -17.52 -18.59 -23.26
C ASP A 147 -16.42 -17.62 -22.77
N LYS A 148 -16.32 -16.45 -23.40
CA LYS A 148 -15.30 -15.43 -23.08
C LYS A 148 -15.50 -14.84 -21.68
N ASP A 149 -16.70 -14.99 -21.14
CA ASP A 149 -17.12 -14.37 -19.88
C ASP A 149 -16.92 -15.28 -18.66
N GLY A 150 -16.66 -16.59 -18.86
CA GLY A 150 -16.38 -17.53 -17.78
C GLY A 150 -17.49 -17.64 -16.73
N ASN A 151 -18.75 -17.42 -17.15
CA ASN A 151 -19.92 -17.38 -16.27
C ASN A 151 -20.17 -18.71 -15.57
N ASP A 152 -20.76 -18.63 -14.37
CA ASP A 152 -21.23 -19.79 -13.62
C ASP A 152 -22.39 -20.43 -14.37
N ASN A 153 -22.26 -21.71 -14.71
CA ASN A 153 -23.29 -22.44 -15.44
C ASN A 153 -24.16 -23.32 -14.52
N GLY A 154 -23.96 -23.27 -13.20
CA GLY A 154 -24.78 -23.99 -12.23
C GLY A 154 -24.53 -25.51 -12.15
N GLN A 155 -23.55 -26.03 -12.88
CA GLN A 155 -23.28 -27.47 -12.99
C GLN A 155 -22.23 -27.97 -11.98
N LEU A 156 -22.10 -27.32 -10.82
CA LEU A 156 -21.29 -27.81 -9.71
C LEU A 156 -22.11 -28.79 -8.86
N SER A 157 -21.62 -30.01 -8.71
CA SER A 157 -22.11 -30.99 -7.73
C SER A 157 -21.02 -31.20 -6.67
N LEU A 158 -21.29 -30.81 -5.42
CA LEU A 158 -20.39 -31.02 -4.29
C LEU A 158 -21.10 -31.79 -3.18
N THR A 159 -20.58 -32.94 -2.82
CA THR A 159 -21.00 -33.71 -1.65
C THR A 159 -19.84 -33.78 -0.65
N THR A 160 -20.10 -33.38 0.59
CA THR A 160 -19.14 -33.43 1.70
C THR A 160 -19.87 -33.65 3.03
N ASN A 161 -19.22 -34.28 4.01
CA ASN A 161 -19.78 -34.31 5.36
C ASN A 161 -19.61 -32.97 6.08
N SER A 162 -18.57 -32.21 5.74
CA SER A 162 -18.29 -30.92 6.37
C SER A 162 -17.58 -29.97 5.40
N LEU A 163 -17.86 -28.68 5.52
CA LEU A 163 -17.29 -27.64 4.66
C LEU A 163 -16.76 -26.48 5.50
N SER A 164 -15.51 -26.11 5.27
CA SER A 164 -14.90 -24.94 5.88
C SER A 164 -14.41 -23.98 4.81
N ALA A 165 -14.49 -22.70 5.12
CA ALA A 165 -14.18 -21.64 4.18
C ALA A 165 -13.42 -20.52 4.89
N SER A 166 -12.32 -20.09 4.29
CA SER A 166 -11.50 -18.99 4.79
C SER A 166 -11.03 -18.09 3.65
N SER A 167 -10.85 -16.81 3.96
CA SER A 167 -10.29 -15.84 3.00
C SER A 167 -8.80 -15.67 3.23
N LEU A 168 -8.09 -15.29 2.18
CA LEU A 168 -6.66 -15.03 2.22
C LEU A 168 -6.39 -13.54 1.95
N ASN A 169 -5.43 -12.95 2.65
CA ASN A 169 -5.23 -11.49 2.58
C ASN A 169 -4.07 -11.13 1.65
N THR A 170 -4.36 -10.36 0.61
CA THR A 170 -3.37 -9.53 -0.08
C THR A 170 -3.15 -8.26 0.74
N THR A 171 -1.91 -7.91 1.05
CA THR A 171 -1.57 -6.75 1.88
C THR A 171 -0.34 -6.06 1.35
N THR A 172 -0.31 -4.73 1.38
CA THR A 172 0.90 -3.94 1.17
C THR A 172 1.08 -2.99 2.34
N ASN A 173 2.28 -2.91 2.90
CA ASN A 173 2.63 -2.01 4.00
C ASN A 173 3.97 -1.37 3.71
N ASN A 174 3.93 -0.09 3.35
CA ASN A 174 5.10 0.68 2.99
C ASN A 174 5.21 1.82 4.01
N LYS A 175 6.40 1.97 4.58
CA LYS A 175 6.74 3.04 5.50
C LYS A 175 8.04 3.64 5.04
N SER A 176 8.07 4.95 4.83
CA SER A 176 9.32 5.65 4.57
C SER A 176 9.41 6.92 5.37
N ASN A 177 10.58 7.16 5.95
CA ASN A 177 10.85 8.28 6.82
C ASN A 177 12.19 8.87 6.38
N SER A 178 12.24 10.16 6.17
CA SER A 178 13.45 10.88 5.83
C SER A 178 13.54 12.18 6.59
N ILE A 179 14.77 12.57 6.91
CA ILE A 179 15.11 13.88 7.43
C ILE A 179 16.34 14.39 6.66
N GLY A 180 16.25 15.61 6.17
CA GLY A 180 17.32 16.34 5.50
C GLY A 180 17.52 17.69 6.18
N LEU A 181 18.77 18.04 6.42
CA LEU A 181 19.19 19.35 6.93
C LEU A 181 20.18 19.91 5.91
N ASN A 182 19.89 21.08 5.36
CA ASN A 182 20.77 21.72 4.40
C ASN A 182 21.04 23.16 4.85
N ALA A 183 22.29 23.60 4.80
CA ALA A 183 22.67 24.99 4.92
C ALA A 183 23.18 25.46 3.55
N GLY A 184 22.74 26.62 3.08
CA GLY A 184 23.08 27.15 1.77
C GLY A 184 23.32 28.66 1.78
N GLY A 185 24.15 29.14 0.88
CA GLY A 185 24.55 30.54 0.73
C GLY A 185 24.43 31.01 -0.72
N ASN A 186 24.21 32.31 -0.93
CA ASN A 186 24.29 32.91 -2.26
C ASN A 186 25.76 33.23 -2.60
N ALA A 187 26.25 32.79 -3.75
CA ALA A 187 27.67 32.96 -4.15
C ALA A 187 28.03 34.38 -4.64
N ASN A 188 27.08 35.31 -4.62
CA ASN A 188 27.16 36.61 -5.30
C ASN A 188 27.93 37.72 -4.54
N THR A 189 28.63 37.38 -3.45
CA THR A 189 29.50 38.31 -2.71
C THR A 189 30.81 37.60 -2.34
N ASN A 190 31.93 38.34 -2.29
CA ASN A 190 33.30 37.89 -1.92
C ASN A 190 33.45 37.30 -0.49
N SER A 191 32.39 36.75 0.09
CA SER A 191 32.38 36.10 1.39
C SER A 191 31.37 34.95 1.35
N ALA A 192 31.84 33.71 1.46
CA ALA A 192 31.04 32.51 1.65
C ALA A 192 30.20 32.62 2.94
N LYS A 193 29.01 33.19 2.86
CA LYS A 193 28.07 33.24 3.98
C LYS A 193 26.93 32.28 3.72
N LEU A 194 26.88 31.21 4.51
CA LEU A 194 25.70 30.36 4.63
C LEU A 194 24.59 31.22 5.26
N ASN A 195 23.70 31.73 4.41
CA ASN A 195 22.64 32.63 4.84
C ASN A 195 21.29 31.91 4.98
N ARG A 196 21.18 30.65 4.55
CA ARG A 196 19.94 29.86 4.61
C ARG A 196 20.18 28.53 5.28
N VAL A 197 19.22 28.08 6.08
CA VAL A 197 19.14 26.72 6.60
C VAL A 197 17.76 26.17 6.31
N SER A 198 17.69 24.98 5.72
CA SER A 198 16.46 24.26 5.45
C SER A 198 16.40 22.91 6.18
N LEU A 199 15.18 22.55 6.59
CA LEU A 199 14.81 21.26 7.14
C LEU A 199 13.75 20.65 6.25
N ASP A 200 14.02 19.43 5.78
CA ASP A 200 13.10 18.59 5.02
C ASP A 200 12.82 17.31 5.79
N TYR A 201 11.67 17.22 6.44
CA TYR A 201 11.19 16.01 7.08
C TYR A 201 10.03 15.42 6.30
N THR A 202 10.03 14.10 6.13
CA THR A 202 8.93 13.37 5.50
C THR A 202 8.73 12.03 6.17
N ASN A 203 7.47 11.66 6.40
CA ASN A 203 7.04 10.38 6.91
C ASN A 203 5.81 9.92 6.12
N ASN A 204 6.00 8.92 5.29
CA ASN A 204 4.99 8.35 4.42
C ASN A 204 4.64 6.96 4.92
N LYS A 205 3.34 6.67 4.96
CA LYS A 205 2.82 5.36 5.27
C LYS A 205 1.73 5.01 4.26
N HIS A 206 1.84 3.86 3.62
CA HIS A 206 0.80 3.32 2.75
C HIS A 206 0.46 1.91 3.25
N ASN A 207 -0.82 1.66 3.51
CA ASN A 207 -1.30 0.33 3.87
C ASN A 207 -2.53 -0.01 3.04
N SER A 208 -2.51 -1.17 2.41
CA SER A 208 -3.68 -1.71 1.73
C SER A 208 -3.93 -3.15 2.17
N LYS A 209 -5.19 -3.55 2.12
CA LYS A 209 -5.61 -4.92 2.36
C LYS A 209 -6.81 -5.27 1.48
N THR A 210 -6.67 -6.37 0.77
CA THR A 210 -7.72 -7.01 -0.04
C THR A 210 -7.85 -8.46 0.42
N LYS A 211 -9.07 -8.97 0.50
CA LYS A 211 -9.35 -10.37 0.81
C LYS A 211 -9.70 -11.10 -0.46
N VAL A 212 -8.98 -12.17 -0.75
CA VAL A 212 -9.40 -13.20 -1.70
C VAL A 212 -10.29 -14.18 -0.97
N LEU A 213 -11.54 -14.29 -1.41
CA LEU A 213 -12.58 -15.06 -0.77
C LEU A 213 -12.48 -16.55 -1.15
N ALA A 214 -12.99 -17.42 -0.28
CA ALA A 214 -13.29 -18.78 -0.67
C ALA A 214 -14.60 -18.78 -1.46
N THR A 215 -14.51 -19.18 -2.72
CA THR A 215 -15.58 -19.06 -3.70
C THR A 215 -15.94 -20.44 -4.25
N LEU A 216 -17.23 -20.72 -4.30
CA LEU A 216 -17.79 -21.84 -5.06
C LEU A 216 -18.87 -21.31 -5.96
N GLY A 217 -18.95 -21.86 -7.16
CA GLY A 217 -20.08 -21.66 -8.06
C GLY A 217 -21.38 -22.28 -7.54
N SER A 218 -22.41 -22.12 -8.36
CA SER A 218 -23.78 -22.54 -8.14
C SER A 218 -23.96 -23.99 -8.57
N GLY A 219 -24.97 -24.63 -7.99
CA GLY A 219 -25.35 -25.99 -8.32
C GLY A 219 -25.84 -26.77 -7.10
N ASN A 220 -25.69 -28.08 -7.13
CA ASN A 220 -26.11 -28.98 -6.06
C ASN A 220 -25.01 -29.14 -5.01
N ILE A 221 -25.14 -28.45 -3.87
CA ILE A 221 -24.17 -28.48 -2.77
C ILE A 221 -24.77 -29.18 -1.55
N GLN A 222 -24.38 -30.43 -1.34
CA GLN A 222 -24.81 -31.26 -0.22
C GLN A 222 -23.72 -31.31 0.84
N ILE A 223 -23.96 -30.61 1.95
CA ILE A 223 -23.16 -30.72 3.17
C ILE A 223 -24.00 -31.50 4.16
N ALA A 224 -23.50 -32.65 4.64
CA ALA A 224 -24.22 -33.41 5.67
C ALA A 224 -24.42 -32.51 6.91
N ASP A 225 -25.64 -32.49 7.46
CA ASP A 225 -25.94 -31.76 8.69
C ASP A 225 -25.07 -32.31 9.83
N ILE A 226 -24.17 -31.48 10.37
CA ILE A 226 -23.58 -31.73 11.70
C ILE A 226 -24.60 -31.25 12.75
N ASP A 227 -25.76 -31.88 12.77
CA ASP A 227 -26.71 -31.84 13.90
C ASP A 227 -26.76 -33.24 14.55
N GLN A 228 -25.57 -33.78 14.84
CA GLN A 228 -25.39 -34.99 15.64
C GLN A 228 -24.47 -34.65 16.81
N ASN A 229 -25.00 -33.89 17.79
CA ASN A 229 -24.74 -34.13 19.21
C ASN A 229 -25.58 -33.20 20.10
N ASN A 230 -26.34 -33.84 21.00
CA ASN A 230 -26.88 -33.32 22.26
C ASN A 230 -28.28 -32.66 22.27
N SER A 231 -29.31 -33.47 22.07
CA SER A 231 -30.41 -33.52 23.04
C SER A 231 -31.12 -34.87 23.01
N LYS A 232 -30.72 -35.74 23.94
CA LYS A 232 -31.64 -36.71 24.52
C LYS A 232 -32.81 -35.92 25.10
N SER A 233 -33.98 -36.01 24.47
CA SER A 233 -35.23 -35.86 25.19
C SER A 233 -36.16 -36.97 24.76
N ASN A 234 -36.28 -37.95 25.66
CA ASN A 234 -37.42 -38.85 25.76
C ASN A 234 -38.72 -38.06 25.53
N SER A 235 -39.54 -38.48 24.57
CA SER A 235 -40.99 -38.48 24.77
C SER A 235 -41.66 -39.48 23.85
N ASN A 236 -42.50 -40.28 24.50
CA ASN A 236 -43.27 -41.38 23.98
C ASN A 236 -44.15 -41.02 22.78
N SER A 237 -44.36 -42.06 21.97
CA SER A 237 -45.42 -42.26 20.99
C SER A 237 -46.72 -41.47 21.24
N ASN A 238 -47.26 -40.83 20.20
CA ASN A 238 -48.32 -41.37 19.33
C ASN A 238 -49.04 -40.20 18.63
N SER A 239 -48.77 -39.93 17.34
CA SER A 239 -49.66 -39.11 16.53
C SER A 239 -49.45 -39.33 15.02
N LYS A 240 -50.47 -39.89 14.37
CA LYS A 240 -50.63 -39.88 12.91
C LYS A 240 -50.81 -38.44 12.44
N SER A 241 -49.90 -37.91 11.63
CA SER A 241 -50.24 -36.77 10.78
C SER A 241 -49.39 -36.72 9.50
N LYS A 242 -50.09 -36.62 8.37
CA LYS A 242 -49.55 -36.39 7.04
C LYS A 242 -48.83 -35.04 7.02
N SER A 243 -47.53 -35.03 6.71
CA SER A 243 -46.84 -33.79 6.37
C SER A 243 -45.90 -34.00 5.17
N LYS A 244 -46.12 -33.20 4.13
CA LYS A 244 -45.32 -33.11 2.91
C LYS A 244 -43.87 -32.80 3.29
N SER A 245 -42.96 -33.75 3.05
CA SER A 245 -41.52 -33.51 3.18
C SER A 245 -41.05 -32.51 2.12
N LYS A 246 -41.00 -31.21 2.48
CA LYS A 246 -40.06 -30.27 1.88
C LYS A 246 -38.74 -30.46 2.61
N SER A 247 -37.96 -31.44 2.18
CA SER A 247 -36.55 -31.56 2.58
C SER A 247 -35.78 -30.35 2.05
N LYS A 248 -35.62 -29.32 2.89
CA LYS A 248 -34.59 -28.29 2.70
C LYS A 248 -33.45 -28.64 3.63
N SER A 249 -32.54 -29.49 3.17
CA SER A 249 -31.21 -29.65 3.76
C SER A 249 -30.56 -28.27 3.82
N LYS A 250 -30.37 -27.71 5.02
CA LYS A 250 -29.73 -26.40 5.22
C LYS A 250 -28.21 -26.57 5.25
N SER A 251 -27.65 -26.94 4.11
CA SER A 251 -26.22 -26.82 3.83
C SER A 251 -25.80 -25.34 3.97
N SER A 252 -25.20 -24.96 5.09
CA SER A 252 -24.95 -23.54 5.40
C SER A 252 -23.72 -22.98 4.67
N THR A 253 -23.85 -22.73 3.36
CA THR A 253 -22.89 -21.97 2.54
C THR A 253 -22.86 -20.46 2.89
N LYS A 254 -23.31 -20.07 4.09
CA LYS A 254 -23.53 -18.67 4.48
C LYS A 254 -22.25 -17.83 4.55
N LEU A 255 -21.10 -18.46 4.77
CA LEU A 255 -19.79 -17.81 4.89
C LEU A 255 -18.99 -17.77 3.58
N LEU A 256 -19.60 -18.24 2.50
CA LEU A 256 -18.92 -18.58 1.28
C LEU A 256 -19.32 -17.60 0.18
N ASN A 257 -18.34 -17.11 -0.59
CA ASN A 257 -18.65 -16.29 -1.75
C ASN A 257 -19.27 -17.16 -2.85
N ARG A 258 -20.40 -16.74 -3.40
CA ARG A 258 -21.12 -17.43 -4.48
C ARG A 258 -20.97 -16.72 -5.83
N ASP A 259 -20.42 -15.51 -5.83
CA ASP A 259 -20.12 -14.78 -7.05
C ASP A 259 -18.72 -15.20 -7.53
N ILE A 260 -18.66 -15.91 -8.65
CA ILE A 260 -17.38 -16.41 -9.19
C ILE A 260 -16.57 -15.32 -9.91
N LYS A 261 -17.18 -14.17 -10.24
CA LYS A 261 -16.50 -13.04 -10.87
C LYS A 261 -15.84 -12.15 -9.81
N ASP A 262 -16.55 -11.92 -8.71
CA ASP A 262 -16.07 -11.08 -7.60
C ASP A 262 -15.45 -11.91 -6.47
N THR A 263 -14.28 -12.49 -6.75
CA THR A 263 -13.52 -13.29 -5.77
C THR A 263 -12.72 -12.46 -4.77
N GLU A 264 -12.67 -11.13 -4.94
CA GLU A 264 -11.88 -10.24 -4.10
C GLU A 264 -12.71 -9.10 -3.51
N VAL A 265 -12.42 -8.76 -2.24
CA VAL A 265 -13.02 -7.62 -1.55
C VAL A 265 -11.94 -6.71 -1.00
N ASN A 266 -11.93 -5.46 -1.45
CA ASN A 266 -11.07 -4.41 -0.91
C ASN A 266 -11.54 -4.03 0.50
N ILE A 267 -10.66 -4.14 1.49
CA ILE A 267 -10.98 -3.86 2.90
C ILE A 267 -10.59 -2.43 3.27
N TYR A 268 -9.37 -2.04 2.93
CA TYR A 268 -8.91 -0.66 3.06
C TYR A 268 -7.75 -0.38 2.11
N ASN A 269 -7.63 0.89 1.76
CA ASN A 269 -6.48 1.43 1.08
C ASN A 269 -6.20 2.83 1.63
N ILE A 270 -5.19 2.96 2.49
CA ILE A 270 -4.95 4.16 3.28
C ILE A 270 -3.52 4.61 3.06
N ALA A 271 -3.38 5.80 2.49
CA ALA A 271 -2.13 6.54 2.42
C ALA A 271 -2.13 7.67 3.46
N SER A 272 -1.00 7.87 4.12
CA SER A 272 -0.75 8.98 5.02
C SER A 272 0.60 9.58 4.71
N HIS A 273 0.62 10.91 4.57
CA HIS A 273 1.81 11.71 4.38
C HIS A 273 1.90 12.72 5.51
N LYS A 274 3.07 12.80 6.15
CA LYS A 274 3.43 13.86 7.08
C LYS A 274 4.75 14.46 6.63
N GLY A 275 4.69 15.65 6.07
CA GLY A 275 5.85 16.42 5.64
C GLY A 275 5.99 17.70 6.45
N LEU A 276 7.23 18.10 6.70
CA LEU A 276 7.57 19.45 7.13
C LEU A 276 8.73 19.92 6.27
N LYS A 277 8.53 21.04 5.59
CA LYS A 277 9.60 21.75 4.88
C LYS A 277 9.66 23.15 5.41
N GLY A 278 10.84 23.60 5.79
CA GLY A 278 11.05 24.95 6.30
C GLY A 278 12.43 25.45 5.91
N GLU A 279 12.53 26.75 5.65
CA GLU A 279 13.77 27.44 5.36
C GLU A 279 13.83 28.71 6.21
N ILE A 280 14.97 28.99 6.81
CA ILE A 280 15.22 30.17 7.63
C ILE A 280 16.42 30.93 7.04
N ASP A 281 16.21 32.22 6.74
CA ASP A 281 17.33 33.13 6.49
C ASP A 281 18.02 33.42 7.83
N THR A 282 19.21 32.86 8.02
CA THR A 282 20.01 33.00 9.24
C THR A 282 20.36 34.46 9.56
N ARG A 283 20.31 35.37 8.58
CA ARG A 283 20.50 36.81 8.82
C ARG A 283 19.39 37.39 9.71
N LEU A 284 18.21 36.77 9.76
CA LEU A 284 17.12 37.15 10.68
C LEU A 284 17.52 37.00 12.15
N LEU A 285 18.43 36.08 12.45
CA LEU A 285 18.86 35.75 13.81
C LEU A 285 19.82 36.79 14.42
N THR A 286 20.36 37.73 13.62
CA THR A 286 21.32 38.74 14.10
C THR A 286 20.86 40.16 13.80
N LYS A 287 21.16 41.13 14.69
CA LYS A 287 20.80 42.56 14.49
C LYS A 287 21.38 43.11 13.18
N ASN A 288 22.66 42.83 12.92
CA ASN A 288 23.34 43.25 11.69
C ASN A 288 22.75 42.57 10.44
N GLY A 289 22.36 41.30 10.54
CA GLY A 289 21.69 40.60 9.44
C GLY A 289 20.30 41.15 9.14
N ARG A 290 19.50 41.49 10.17
CA ARG A 290 18.21 42.18 10.00
C ARG A 290 18.38 43.56 9.34
N ILE A 291 19.43 44.30 9.68
CA ILE A 291 19.78 45.57 9.02
C ILE A 291 20.14 45.35 7.53
N GLN A 292 20.82 44.26 7.19
CA GLN A 292 21.12 43.93 5.79
C GLN A 292 19.85 43.55 5.01
N ILE A 293 18.99 42.72 5.60
CA ILE A 293 17.68 42.38 5.01
C ILE A 293 16.85 43.65 4.76
N ALA A 294 16.80 44.56 5.72
CA ALA A 294 16.11 45.85 5.61
C ALA A 294 16.63 46.70 4.42
N LYS A 295 17.95 46.75 4.24
CA LYS A 295 18.58 47.45 3.11
C LYS A 295 18.26 46.77 1.77
N ASP A 296 18.29 45.44 1.73
CA ASP A 296 17.99 44.64 0.53
C ASP A 296 16.53 44.85 0.08
N ILE A 297 15.57 44.84 1.01
CA ILE A 297 14.15 45.10 0.71
C ILE A 297 13.93 46.54 0.21
N LYS A 298 14.58 47.54 0.83
CA LYS A 298 14.53 48.94 0.38
C LYS A 298 15.07 49.12 -1.05
N LYS A 299 16.14 48.40 -1.40
CA LYS A 299 16.74 48.41 -2.75
C LYS A 299 15.86 47.71 -3.79
N SER A 300 15.04 46.75 -3.36
CA SER A 300 14.08 46.01 -4.20
C SER A 300 12.77 46.77 -4.47
N GLY A 301 12.55 47.96 -3.90
CA GLY A 301 11.34 48.77 -4.12
C GLY A 301 10.09 48.29 -3.38
N MET A 302 10.19 47.29 -2.50
CA MET A 302 9.06 46.84 -1.65
C MET A 302 9.05 47.62 -0.33
N ILE A 303 8.01 48.42 -0.11
CA ILE A 303 7.51 49.03 1.15
C ILE A 303 8.58 49.43 2.19
N ALA A 304 9.09 50.66 2.08
CA ALA A 304 10.12 51.22 2.96
C ALA A 304 9.65 51.58 4.39
N SER A 305 8.34 51.76 4.63
CA SER A 305 7.78 52.30 5.87
C SER A 305 7.61 51.28 7.00
N ALA A 306 7.39 50.00 6.69
CA ALA A 306 7.30 48.91 7.68
C ALA A 306 8.64 48.56 8.34
N ILE A 307 9.72 48.74 7.58
CA ILE A 307 11.05 48.21 7.87
C ILE A 307 11.78 49.04 8.93
N GLN A 308 11.50 50.35 9.01
CA GLN A 308 12.10 51.24 10.01
C GLN A 308 11.71 50.87 11.44
N GLN A 309 10.50 50.35 11.67
CA GLN A 309 10.04 49.96 13.01
C GLN A 309 10.71 48.68 13.52
N ILE A 310 11.05 47.76 12.61
CA ILE A 310 11.75 46.51 12.91
C ILE A 310 13.23 46.73 13.30
N VAL A 311 13.89 47.72 12.68
CA VAL A 311 15.32 47.99 12.89
C VAL A 311 15.59 48.72 14.21
N ASN A 312 14.64 49.52 14.69
CA ASN A 312 14.85 50.44 15.82
C ASN A 312 14.36 49.90 17.18
N THR A 313 13.74 48.72 17.23
CA THR A 313 13.19 48.18 18.48
C THR A 313 14.13 47.11 19.06
N ASP A 314 14.88 47.46 20.11
CA ASP A 314 15.80 46.55 20.84
C ASP A 314 15.09 45.46 21.67
N ARG A 315 13.76 45.42 21.64
CA ARG A 315 12.95 44.40 22.32
C ARG A 315 11.97 43.77 21.37
N THR A 316 12.32 42.70 20.68
CA THR A 316 11.32 41.83 20.05
C THR A 316 11.91 40.47 19.72
N GLU A 317 11.21 39.41 20.11
CA GLU A 317 11.51 38.05 19.62
C GLU A 317 11.14 37.98 18.13
N LEU A 318 11.67 36.99 17.40
CA LEU A 318 11.36 36.74 15.98
C LEU A 318 9.83 36.73 15.68
N LYS A 319 9.01 36.43 16.68
CA LYS A 319 7.54 36.44 16.64
C LYS A 319 6.95 37.83 16.36
N ASP A 320 7.53 38.88 16.92
CA ASP A 320 6.98 40.23 16.80
C ASP A 320 7.29 40.83 15.41
N PHE A 321 8.43 40.45 14.80
CA PHE A 321 8.73 40.77 13.40
C PHE A 321 7.64 40.25 12.46
N PHE A 322 7.24 38.98 12.60
CA PHE A 322 6.18 38.41 11.77
C PHE A 322 4.81 39.00 12.08
N SER A 323 4.53 39.35 13.34
CA SER A 323 3.30 40.05 13.72
C SER A 323 3.20 41.43 13.06
N GLU A 324 4.29 42.19 12.99
CA GLU A 324 4.32 43.52 12.37
C GLU A 324 4.20 43.45 10.84
N VAL A 325 4.79 42.42 10.21
CA VAL A 325 4.64 42.15 8.78
C VAL A 325 3.21 41.71 8.41
N ASP A 326 2.54 40.92 9.25
CA ASP A 326 1.15 40.49 9.03
C ASP A 326 0.14 41.65 9.16
N LYS A 327 0.37 42.58 10.12
CA LYS A 327 -0.43 43.81 10.25
C LYS A 327 -0.39 44.67 8.98
N LEU A 328 0.73 44.65 8.24
CA LEU A 328 0.90 45.39 6.99
C LEU A 328 0.18 44.77 5.79
N HIS A 329 0.06 43.45 5.73
CA HIS A 329 -0.71 42.78 4.68
C HIS A 329 -2.21 43.13 4.75
N LYS A 330 -2.74 43.39 5.95
CA LYS A 330 -4.13 43.83 6.14
C LYS A 330 -4.37 45.29 5.77
N THR A 331 -3.34 46.14 5.77
CA THR A 331 -3.46 47.57 5.39
C THR A 331 -3.29 47.83 3.89
N MET A 332 -2.95 46.81 3.08
CA MET A 332 -2.82 46.91 1.61
C MET A 332 -4.05 46.44 0.80
N LYS A 333 -5.22 46.25 1.43
CA LYS A 333 -6.53 46.40 0.77
C LYS A 333 -7.20 47.63 1.39
N PRO A 334 -7.81 48.58 0.66
CA PRO A 334 -8.12 48.64 -0.78
C PRO A 334 -7.59 49.93 -1.49
N LEU A 335 -7.35 49.86 -2.79
CA LEU A 335 -7.55 51.00 -3.70
C LEU A 335 -8.32 50.48 -4.90
N GLN A 336 -9.64 50.67 -4.86
CA GLN A 336 -10.50 50.51 -6.03
C GLN A 336 -10.15 51.64 -7.03
N PRO A 337 -9.95 51.34 -8.32
CA PRO A 337 -9.82 52.39 -9.32
C PRO A 337 -11.19 53.05 -9.55
N LYS A 338 -11.19 54.40 -9.60
CA LYS A 338 -12.29 55.20 -10.17
C LYS A 338 -12.24 55.15 -11.68
#